data_AF-A0A183FDT8-F1
#
_entry.id   AF-A0A183FDT8-F1
#
_cell.length_a   1.000
_cell.length_b   1.000
_cell.length_c   1.000
_cell.angle_alpha   90.00
_cell.angle_beta   90.00
_cell.angle_gamma   90.00
#
_symmetry.space_group_name_H-M   'P 1'
#
loop_
_entity.id
_entity.type
_entity.pdbx_description
1 polymer ?
#
loop_
_entity_poly.entity_id
_entity_poly.type
_entity_poly.pdbx_seq_one_letter_code
_entity_poly.pdbx_strand_id
1 'polypeptide(L)' 'MRVSGDVRRILGSSRLFPLPEEGQFSTLRQRYALSDVRNVAHASDADAAQRELALFEPLIIVSR' A
#
# COMPACT_ATOMS: atom_id res chain seq x y z
N MET A 1 -5.22 10.61 2.38
CA MET A 1 -4.21 11.07 1.40
C MET A 1 -4.45 10.32 0.10
N ARG A 2 -4.86 11.02 -0.97
CA ARG A 2 -5.12 10.41 -2.29
C ARG A 2 -3.85 10.53 -3.13
N VAL A 3 -3.23 9.40 -3.45
CA VAL A 3 -2.03 9.35 -4.32
C VAL A 3 -2.48 8.93 -5.72
N SER A 4 -2.13 9.73 -6.72
CA SER A 4 -2.36 9.40 -8.13
C SER A 4 -1.21 8.56 -8.67
N GLY A 5 -1.51 7.39 -9.27
CA GLY A 5 -0.52 6.49 -9.88
C GLY A 5 -0.74 5.03 -9.51
N ASP A 6 0.10 4.15 -10.06
CA ASP A 6 0.07 2.71 -9.76
C ASP A 6 0.84 2.39 -8.47
N VAL A 7 0.24 2.74 -7.34
CA VAL A 7 0.80 2.53 -6.00
C VAL A 7 1.05 1.05 -5.73
N ARG A 8 0.19 0.16 -6.25
CA ARG A 8 0.30 -1.28 -6.03
C ARG A 8 1.57 -1.85 -6.65
N ARG A 9 1.91 -1.42 -7.87
CA ARG A 9 3.16 -1.81 -8.53
C ARG A 9 4.41 -1.36 -7.78
N ILE A 10 4.38 -0.15 -7.21
CA ILE A 10 5.52 0.38 -6.43
C ILE A 10 5.68 -0.36 -5.10
N LEU A 11 4.57 -0.63 -4.40
CA LEU A 11 4.58 -1.38 -3.15
C LEU A 11 5.07 -2.82 -3.33
N GLY A 12 4.67 -3.46 -4.42
CA GLY A 12 4.99 -4.85 -4.70
C GLY A 12 4.10 -5.85 -3.96
N SER A 13 4.42 -7.13 -4.15
CA SER A 13 3.72 -8.26 -3.52
C SER A 13 3.77 -8.19 -1.99
N SER A 14 2.71 -8.66 -1.32
CA SER A 14 2.74 -8.91 0.13
C SER A 14 3.50 -10.19 0.48
N ARG A 15 3.71 -11.11 -0.48
CA ARG A 15 4.60 -12.27 -0.34
C ARG A 15 6.00 -11.84 -0.77
N LEU A 16 6.96 -11.93 0.14
CA LEU A 16 8.32 -11.41 -0.07
C LEU A 16 9.20 -12.33 -0.91
N PHE A 17 8.87 -13.62 -1.01
CA PHE A 17 9.67 -14.59 -1.76
C PHE A 17 9.19 -14.74 -3.22
N PRO A 18 10.12 -14.92 -4.18
CA PRO A 18 11.57 -14.86 -3.99
C PRO A 18 12.07 -13.42 -3.75
N LEU A 19 13.13 -13.29 -2.96
CA LEU A 19 13.81 -12.01 -2.81
C LEU A 19 14.53 -11.67 -4.13
N PRO A 20 14.58 -10.39 -4.53
CA PRO A 20 15.25 -9.97 -5.75
C PRO A 20 16.76 -10.19 -5.61
N GLU A 21 17.42 -10.55 -6.71
CA GLU A 21 18.87 -10.67 -6.73
C GLU A 21 19.55 -9.30 -6.59
N GLU A 22 20.82 -9.30 -6.19
CA GLU A 22 21.59 -8.07 -6.07
C GLU A 22 21.65 -7.33 -7.43
N GLY A 23 21.38 -6.02 -7.41
CA GLY A 23 21.30 -5.18 -8.61
C GLY A 23 19.96 -5.22 -9.35
N GLN A 24 19.02 -6.09 -8.98
CA GLN A 24 17.68 -6.08 -9.55
C GLN A 24 16.77 -5.01 -8.91
N PHE A 25 15.72 -4.63 -9.66
CA PHE A 25 14.66 -3.80 -9.13
C PHE A 25 14.03 -4.49 -7.91
N SER A 26 13.89 -3.73 -6.83
CA SER A 26 13.27 -4.18 -5.59
C SER A 26 12.17 -3.21 -5.19
N THR A 27 10.99 -3.77 -4.96
CA THR A 27 9.79 -3.04 -4.51
C THR A 27 9.95 -2.54 -3.07
N LEU A 28 9.08 -1.62 -2.65
CA LEU A 28 9.15 -1.08 -1.27
C LEU A 28 8.98 -2.19 -0.22
N ARG A 29 8.09 -3.16 -0.43
CA ARG A 29 7.92 -4.28 0.51
C ARG A 29 9.14 -5.19 0.55
N GLN A 30 9.76 -5.49 -0.59
CA GLN A 30 10.99 -6.30 -0.62
C GLN A 30 12.16 -5.64 0.12
N ARG A 31 12.23 -4.30 0.15
CA ARG A 31 13.30 -3.57 0.84
C ARG A 31 13.04 -3.35 2.33
N TYR A 32 11.78 -3.15 2.71
CA TYR A 32 11.45 -2.56 4.02
C TYR A 32 10.43 -3.36 4.84
N ALA A 33 9.81 -4.41 4.30
CA ALA A 33 8.93 -5.26 5.11
C ALA A 33 9.75 -6.14 6.06
N LEU A 34 9.20 -6.37 7.26
CA LEU A 34 9.81 -7.29 8.24
C LEU A 34 9.36 -8.74 8.01
N SER A 35 8.18 -8.93 7.42
CA SER A 35 7.62 -10.23 7.03
C SER A 35 6.41 -10.03 6.11
N ASP A 36 5.87 -11.13 5.54
CA ASP A 36 4.69 -11.09 4.66
C ASP A 36 3.45 -10.42 5.29
N VAL A 37 3.35 -10.42 6.61
CA VAL A 37 2.25 -9.80 7.36
C VAL A 37 2.64 -8.44 7.96
N ARG A 38 3.94 -8.19 8.18
CA ARG A 38 4.47 -6.91 8.69
C ARG A 38 5.06 -6.10 7.53
N ASN A 39 4.19 -5.73 6.60
CA ASN A 39 4.53 -4.90 5.45
C ASN A 39 4.73 -3.43 5.85
N VAL A 40 5.57 -2.72 5.10
CA VAL A 40 5.84 -1.28 5.31
C VAL A 40 4.61 -0.40 5.03
N ALA A 41 3.74 -0.82 4.12
CA ALA A 41 2.55 -0.08 3.72
C ALA A 41 1.46 -0.97 3.11
N HIS A 42 0.23 -0.49 3.24
CA HIS A 42 -0.98 -1.05 2.66
C HIS A 42 -1.56 -0.10 1.60
N ALA A 43 -2.15 -0.66 0.56
CA ALA A 43 -2.94 0.06 -0.43
C ALA A 43 -4.19 -0.75 -0.72
N SER A 44 -5.32 -0.05 -0.83
CA SER A 44 -6.61 -0.64 -1.12
C SER A 44 -6.62 -1.36 -2.46
N ASP A 45 -7.40 -2.45 -2.54
CA ASP A 45 -7.88 -2.97 -3.80
C ASP A 45 -8.86 -1.97 -4.45
N ALA A 46 -8.97 -1.99 -5.79
CA ALA A 46 -9.69 -0.96 -6.55
C ALA A 46 -11.18 -0.86 -6.17
N ASP A 47 -11.81 -1.99 -5.87
CA ASP A 47 -13.20 -2.12 -5.43
C ASP A 47 -13.42 -1.67 -3.98
N ALA A 48 -12.40 -1.81 -3.12
CA ALA A 48 -12.46 -1.40 -1.72
C ALA A 48 -12.06 0.06 -1.48
N ALA A 49 -11.34 0.68 -2.43
CA ALA A 49 -10.68 1.98 -2.25
C ALA A 49 -11.62 3.11 -1.77
N GLN A 50 -12.80 3.27 -2.38
CA GLN A 50 -13.74 4.33 -1.98
C GLN A 50 -14.30 4.09 -0.57
N ARG A 51 -14.63 2.85 -0.24
CA ARG A 51 -15.16 2.47 1.06
C ARG A 51 -14.12 2.67 2.16
N GLU A 52 -12.89 2.22 1.92
CA GLU A 52 -11.79 2.41 2.88
C GLU A 52 -11.45 3.87 3.06
N LEU A 53 -11.40 4.64 1.98
CA LEU A 53 -11.18 6.09 2.06
C LEU A 53 -12.23 6.76 2.95
N ALA A 54 -13.51 6.41 2.81
CA ALA A 54 -14.60 6.96 3.64
C ALA A 54 -14.47 6.62 5.14
N LEU A 55 -13.75 5.56 5.52
CA LEU A 55 -13.46 5.24 6.92
C LEU A 55 -12.38 6.16 7.52
N PHE A 56 -11.47 6.67 6.69
CA PHE A 56 -10.32 7.48 7.11
C PHE A 56 -10.50 8.97 6.84
N GLU A 57 -11.40 9.35 5.94
CA GLU A 57 -11.82 10.75 5.83
C GLU A 57 -12.52 11.10 7.16
N PRO A 58 -12.07 12.16 7.85
CA PRO A 58 -12.75 12.60 9.06
C PRO A 58 -14.21 12.78 8.68
N LEU A 59 -15.12 12.21 9.47
CA LEU A 59 -16.52 12.63 9.47
C LEU A 59 -16.45 14.15 9.39
N ILE A 60 -16.85 14.73 8.25
CA ILE A 60 -17.04 16.16 8.15
C ILE A 60 -18.18 16.39 9.13
N ILE A 61 -17.84 16.67 10.39
CA ILE A 61 -18.75 17.33 11.32
C ILE A 61 -19.04 18.62 10.58
N VAL A 62 -20.19 18.63 9.92
CA VAL A 62 -20.71 19.78 9.23
C VAL A 62 -20.92 20.83 10.31
N SER A 63 -19.91 21.67 10.55
CA SER A 63 -20.12 22.97 11.16
C SER A 63 -20.92 23.76 10.12
N ARG A 64 -22.24 23.73 10.29
CA ARG A 64 -23.10 24.81 9.81
C ARG A 64 -22.86 26.05 10.65
#